data_AF-A0A2S7TYT6-F1
#
_entry.id   AF-A0A2S7TYT6-F1
#
_cell.length_a   1.000
_cell.length_b   1.000
_cell.length_c   1.000
_cell.angle_alpha   90.00
_cell.angle_beta   90.00
_cell.angle_gamma   90.00
#
_symmetry.space_group_name_H-M   'P 1'
#
loop_
_entity.id
_entity.type
_entity.pdbx_description
1 polymer ?
#
loop_
_entity_poly.entity_id
_entity_poly.type
_entity_poly.pdbx_seq_one_letter_code
_entity_poly.pdbx_strand_id
1 'polypeptide(L)'
;MANKHTESRENLIQAIRASHAKAEHDVAWARRAMDKAIASKLETAALTETYSRKAKHTICHDLRGIMSGEEVKDHMCLHRISKRRALKSDKRQLSIVGLLDKSVRNVATKVQPSKTVSTIMTKTSKELTKKLRQRPVTAWTVEEKENFKRSLAPYLQILKESQE
;
A
#
# COMPACT_ATOMS: atom_id res chain seq x y z
N MET A 1 59.52 32.30 -19.18
CA MET A 1 58.83 30.98 -19.30
C MET A 1 57.65 30.89 -18.32
N ALA A 2 56.73 31.86 -18.32
CA ALA A 2 55.59 31.90 -17.38
C ALA A 2 54.22 31.55 -18.02
N ASN A 3 54.11 31.51 -19.36
CA ASN A 3 52.81 31.42 -20.05
C ASN A 3 52.20 30.01 -20.11
N LYS A 4 52.99 28.93 -20.10
CA LYS A 4 52.43 27.56 -20.24
C LYS A 4 51.60 27.12 -19.02
N HIS A 5 51.94 27.60 -17.81
CA HIS A 5 51.21 27.23 -16.59
C HIS A 5 49.93 28.06 -16.40
N THR A 6 49.91 29.32 -16.87
CA THR A 6 48.72 30.18 -16.84
C THR A 6 47.71 29.76 -17.90
N GLU A 7 48.14 29.42 -19.11
CA GLU A 7 47.26 28.84 -20.16
C GLU A 7 46.60 27.54 -19.70
N SER A 8 47.35 26.64 -19.04
CA SER A 8 46.77 25.41 -18.49
C SER A 8 45.77 25.67 -17.37
N ARG A 9 46.01 26.69 -16.53
CA ARG A 9 45.09 27.05 -15.43
C ARG A 9 43.82 27.72 -15.96
N GLU A 10 43.94 28.63 -16.92
CA GLU A 10 42.81 29.29 -17.56
C GLU A 10 41.93 28.31 -18.33
N ASN A 11 42.54 27.38 -19.06
CA ASN A 11 41.84 26.28 -19.74
C ASN A 11 41.07 25.39 -18.75
N LEU A 12 41.67 25.07 -17.60
CA LEU A 12 40.98 24.31 -16.55
C LEU A 12 39.81 25.09 -15.95
N ILE A 13 40.00 26.38 -15.67
CA ILE A 13 38.91 27.24 -15.15
C ILE A 13 37.77 27.33 -16.17
N GLN A 14 38.07 27.46 -17.45
CA GLN A 14 37.06 27.50 -18.52
C GLN A 14 36.33 26.15 -18.67
N ALA A 15 37.05 25.03 -18.61
CA ALA A 15 36.46 23.69 -18.62
C ALA A 15 35.55 23.45 -17.40
N ILE A 16 35.98 23.89 -16.20
CA ILE A 16 35.16 23.82 -14.98
C ILE A 16 33.90 24.67 -15.14
N ARG A 17 34.01 25.90 -15.64
CA ARG A 17 32.84 26.77 -15.89
C ARG A 17 31.86 26.15 -16.87
N ALA A 18 32.36 25.60 -17.98
CA ALA A 18 31.53 24.94 -18.98
C ALA A 18 30.84 23.68 -18.40
N SER A 19 31.59 22.86 -17.67
CA SER A 19 31.05 21.66 -17.02
C SER A 19 30.04 21.99 -15.93
N HIS A 20 30.27 23.04 -15.14
CA HIS A 20 29.34 23.49 -14.10
C HIS A 20 28.06 24.06 -14.71
N ALA A 21 28.16 24.90 -15.74
CA ALA A 21 27.00 25.43 -16.46
C ALA A 21 26.16 24.30 -17.08
N LYS A 22 26.81 23.29 -17.67
CA LYS A 22 26.14 22.09 -18.17
C LYS A 22 25.44 21.31 -17.06
N ALA A 23 26.12 21.08 -15.92
CA ALA A 23 25.54 20.37 -14.79
C ALA A 23 24.30 21.09 -14.23
N GLU A 24 24.34 22.41 -14.06
CA GLU A 24 23.19 23.21 -13.60
C GLU A 24 22.03 23.14 -14.59
N HIS A 25 22.31 23.20 -15.89
CA HIS A 25 21.30 23.02 -16.93
C HIS A 25 20.64 21.63 -16.86
N ASP A 26 21.45 20.58 -16.74
CA ASP A 26 20.95 19.20 -16.67
C ASP A 26 20.11 18.96 -15.41
N VAL A 27 20.52 19.54 -14.26
CA VAL A 27 19.74 19.52 -13.01
C VAL A 27 18.39 20.25 -13.19
N ALA A 28 18.39 21.43 -13.81
CA ALA A 28 17.17 22.19 -14.07
C ALA A 28 16.22 21.43 -15.00
N TRP A 29 16.76 20.80 -16.05
CA TRP A 29 15.99 19.97 -16.98
C TRP A 29 15.39 18.74 -16.27
N ALA A 30 16.19 18.03 -15.47
CA ALA A 30 15.73 16.87 -14.72
C ALA A 30 14.60 17.23 -13.74
N ARG A 31 14.70 18.36 -13.04
CA ARG A 31 13.62 18.85 -12.15
C ARG A 31 12.31 19.07 -12.89
N ARG A 32 12.35 19.68 -14.09
CA ARG A 32 11.17 19.88 -14.93
C ARG A 32 10.59 18.56 -15.44
N ALA A 33 11.45 17.62 -15.83
CA ALA A 33 11.04 16.29 -16.26
C ALA A 33 10.34 15.52 -15.14
N MET A 34 10.87 15.59 -13.91
CA MET A 34 10.23 15.00 -12.73
C MET A 34 8.86 15.59 -12.45
N ASP A 35 8.73 16.93 -12.49
CA ASP A 35 7.44 17.60 -12.29
C ASP A 35 6.40 17.17 -13.33
N LYS A 36 6.82 17.03 -14.60
CA LYS A 36 5.96 16.51 -15.66
C LYS A 36 5.53 15.06 -15.41
N ALA A 37 6.47 14.19 -15.02
CA ALA A 37 6.17 12.79 -14.70
C ALA A 37 5.18 12.67 -13.53
N ILE A 38 5.35 13.49 -12.48
CA ILE A 38 4.43 13.57 -11.34
C ILE A 38 3.03 13.98 -11.82
N ALA A 39 2.93 15.02 -12.65
CA ALA A 39 1.64 15.51 -13.16
C ALA A 39 0.90 14.41 -13.95
N SER A 40 1.58 13.73 -14.86
CA SER A 40 0.99 12.63 -15.63
C SER A 40 0.55 11.44 -14.75
N LYS A 41 1.34 11.09 -13.73
CA LYS A 41 0.95 10.03 -12.77
C LYS A 41 -0.22 10.44 -11.87
N LEU A 42 -0.34 11.72 -11.53
CA LEU A 42 -1.50 12.23 -10.79
C LEU A 42 -2.78 12.25 -11.62
N GLU A 43 -2.68 12.63 -12.89
CA GLU A 43 -3.80 12.64 -13.83
C GLU A 43 -4.37 11.22 -14.01
N THR A 44 -3.50 10.25 -14.31
CA THR A 44 -3.88 8.83 -14.40
C THR A 44 -4.49 8.32 -13.09
N ALA A 45 -3.94 8.73 -11.95
CA ALA A 45 -4.50 8.40 -10.64
C ALA A 45 -5.90 9.01 -10.40
N ALA A 46 -6.13 10.24 -10.84
CA ALA A 46 -7.43 10.91 -10.77
C ALA A 46 -8.49 10.23 -11.66
N LEU A 47 -8.11 9.84 -12.88
CA LEU A 47 -8.95 9.09 -13.80
C LEU A 47 -9.30 7.70 -13.22
N THR A 48 -8.32 7.03 -12.62
CA THR A 48 -8.54 5.72 -11.96
C THR A 48 -9.53 5.84 -10.80
N GLU A 49 -9.43 6.89 -9.96
CA GLU A 49 -10.37 7.11 -8.86
C GLU A 49 -11.77 7.49 -9.36
N THR A 50 -11.88 8.35 -10.38
CA THR A 50 -13.19 8.71 -10.95
C THR A 50 -13.86 7.52 -11.62
N TYR A 51 -13.12 6.68 -12.33
CA TYR A 51 -13.62 5.43 -12.88
C TYR A 51 -14.07 4.48 -11.76
N SER A 52 -13.27 4.33 -10.70
CA SER A 52 -13.62 3.50 -9.53
C SER A 52 -14.92 3.88 -8.85
N ARG A 53 -15.29 5.16 -8.86
CA ARG A 53 -16.55 5.63 -8.25
C ARG A 53 -17.77 5.32 -9.12
N LYS A 54 -17.57 5.18 -10.44
CA LYS A 54 -18.64 4.90 -11.40
C LYS A 54 -18.84 3.40 -11.64
N ALA A 55 -17.76 2.62 -11.53
CA ALA A 55 -17.80 1.18 -11.72
C ALA A 55 -18.64 0.51 -10.62
N LYS A 56 -19.55 -0.39 -11.03
CA LYS A 56 -20.32 -1.25 -10.10
C LYS A 56 -19.52 -2.46 -9.63
N HIS A 57 -18.43 -2.79 -10.33
CA HIS A 57 -17.59 -3.96 -10.13
C HIS A 57 -16.18 -3.56 -9.69
N THR A 58 -15.32 -4.54 -9.42
CA THR A 58 -13.94 -4.28 -9.05
C THR A 58 -13.13 -3.81 -10.27
N ILE A 59 -12.68 -2.55 -10.27
CA ILE A 59 -11.91 -1.94 -11.37
C ILE A 59 -10.66 -2.73 -11.79
N CYS A 60 -10.10 -3.55 -10.89
CA CYS A 60 -8.95 -4.39 -11.21
C CYS A 60 -9.28 -5.42 -12.31
N HIS A 61 -10.54 -5.82 -12.43
CA HIS A 61 -10.97 -6.70 -13.51
C HIS A 61 -11.05 -5.96 -14.84
N ASP A 62 -11.60 -4.74 -14.84
CA ASP A 62 -11.81 -3.95 -16.06
C ASP A 62 -10.49 -3.41 -16.63
N LEU A 63 -9.51 -3.14 -15.77
CA LEU A 63 -8.17 -2.67 -16.14
C LEU A 63 -7.17 -3.81 -16.36
N ARG A 64 -7.63 -5.07 -16.31
CA ARG A 64 -6.81 -6.28 -16.45
C ARG A 64 -6.31 -6.39 -17.90
N GLY A 65 -5.13 -5.85 -18.15
CA GLY A 65 -4.51 -5.77 -19.48
C GLY A 65 -3.79 -4.44 -19.73
N ILE A 66 -4.18 -3.38 -19.01
CA ILE A 66 -3.51 -2.07 -19.07
C ILE A 66 -2.53 -1.92 -17.91
N MET A 67 -2.93 -2.34 -16.72
CA MET A 67 -2.14 -2.21 -15.50
C MET A 67 -2.40 -3.37 -14.53
N SER A 68 -1.41 -3.68 -13.70
CA SER A 68 -1.53 -4.68 -12.65
C SER A 68 -2.48 -4.21 -11.54
N GLY A 69 -3.09 -5.15 -10.82
CA GLY A 69 -3.96 -4.82 -9.68
C GLY A 69 -3.23 -4.08 -8.54
N GLU A 70 -1.91 -4.20 -8.46
CA GLU A 70 -1.10 -3.42 -7.51
C GLU A 70 -0.94 -1.97 -7.97
N GLU A 71 -0.66 -1.74 -9.26
CA GLU A 71 -0.61 -0.39 -9.83
C GLU A 71 -1.94 0.34 -9.70
N VAL A 72 -3.07 -0.33 -9.92
CA VAL A 72 -4.41 0.24 -9.71
C VAL A 72 -4.57 0.74 -8.27
N LYS A 73 -4.15 -0.06 -7.28
CA LYS A 73 -4.20 0.32 -5.86
C LYS A 73 -3.26 1.47 -5.54
N ASP A 74 -2.05 1.44 -6.09
CA ASP A 74 -1.05 2.48 -5.90
C ASP A 74 -1.53 3.82 -6.52
N HIS A 75 -2.16 3.80 -7.70
CA HIS A 75 -2.78 4.97 -8.31
C HIS A 75 -3.92 5.54 -7.46
N MET A 76 -4.85 4.71 -6.98
CA MET A 76 -5.89 5.18 -6.05
C MET A 76 -5.30 5.73 -4.74
N CYS A 77 -4.23 5.12 -4.24
CA CYS A 77 -3.54 5.61 -3.05
C CYS A 77 -2.89 6.97 -3.30
N LEU A 78 -2.22 7.13 -4.45
CA LEU A 78 -1.55 8.36 -4.84
C LEU A 78 -2.51 9.56 -4.86
N HIS A 79 -3.67 9.41 -5.51
CA HIS A 79 -4.66 10.49 -5.61
C HIS A 79 -5.29 10.86 -4.25
N ARG A 80 -5.45 9.89 -3.34
CA ARG A 80 -5.94 10.18 -1.99
C ARG A 80 -4.90 10.92 -1.14
N ILE A 81 -3.63 10.54 -1.25
CA ILE A 81 -2.55 11.20 -0.50
C ILE A 81 -2.29 12.60 -1.09
N SER A 82 -2.39 12.77 -2.41
CA SER A 82 -2.15 14.06 -3.09
C SER A 82 -3.10 15.17 -2.64
N LYS A 83 -4.33 14.81 -2.27
CA LYS A 83 -5.31 15.75 -1.70
C LYS A 83 -4.94 16.26 -0.31
N ARG A 84 -4.06 15.56 0.41
CA ARG A 84 -3.72 15.84 1.81
C ARG A 84 -2.30 16.35 1.99
N ARG A 85 -1.39 16.05 1.07
CA ARG A 85 0.05 16.32 1.20
C ARG A 85 0.64 16.73 -0.14
N ALA A 86 1.64 17.62 -0.07
CA ALA A 86 2.40 18.04 -1.24
C ALA A 86 3.28 16.90 -1.75
N LEU A 87 3.20 16.59 -3.05
CA LEU A 87 3.87 15.43 -3.65
C LEU A 87 5.39 15.46 -3.61
N LYS A 88 5.98 16.65 -3.61
CA LYS A 88 7.44 16.83 -3.72
C LYS A 88 8.19 16.44 -2.45
N SER A 89 7.50 16.37 -1.30
CA SER A 89 8.14 16.10 0.00
C SER A 89 7.77 14.74 0.59
N ASP A 90 6.71 14.09 0.12
CA ASP A 90 6.29 12.80 0.65
C ASP A 90 7.05 11.64 -0.02
N LYS A 91 7.98 11.04 0.72
CA LYS A 91 8.77 9.87 0.28
C LYS A 91 7.89 8.72 -0.24
N ARG A 92 6.71 8.52 0.34
CA ARG A 92 5.78 7.47 -0.10
C ARG A 92 5.19 7.80 -1.47
N GLN A 93 4.85 9.06 -1.72
CA GLN A 93 4.32 9.47 -3.02
C GLN A 93 5.39 9.40 -4.10
N LEU A 94 6.62 9.83 -3.80
CA LEU A 94 7.76 9.71 -4.72
C LEU A 94 8.08 8.25 -5.07
N SER A 95 7.95 7.33 -4.10
CA SER A 95 8.11 5.89 -4.36
C SER A 95 6.98 5.31 -5.22
N ILE A 96 5.72 5.73 -4.99
CA ILE A 96 4.58 5.30 -5.82
C ILE A 96 4.69 5.81 -7.27
N VAL A 97 5.19 7.04 -7.46
CA VAL A 97 5.42 7.62 -8.79
C VAL A 97 6.62 6.96 -9.50
N GLY A 98 7.50 6.28 -8.77
CA GLY A 98 8.71 5.64 -9.30
C GLY A 98 9.91 6.57 -9.43
N LEU A 99 9.91 7.70 -8.71
CA LEU A 99 11.04 8.64 -8.64
C LEU A 99 12.04 8.28 -7.53
N LEU A 100 11.60 7.47 -6.56
CA LEU A 100 12.47 6.78 -5.61
C LEU A 100 12.34 5.29 -5.88
N ASP A 101 13.44 4.56 -5.75
CA ASP A 101 13.42 3.10 -5.75
C ASP A 101 12.34 2.63 -4.76
N LYS A 102 11.54 1.66 -5.21
CA LYS A 102 10.57 1.01 -4.33
C LYS A 102 11.38 0.40 -3.20
N SER A 103 11.34 1.00 -2.00
CA SER A 103 11.83 0.30 -0.81
C SER A 103 11.07 -1.01 -0.82
N VAL A 104 11.77 -2.14 -0.94
CA VAL A 104 11.17 -3.47 -0.89
C VAL A 104 10.23 -3.43 0.30
N ARG A 105 8.90 -3.43 0.05
CA ARG A 105 7.95 -3.51 1.15
C ARG A 105 8.28 -4.86 1.75
N ASN A 106 8.98 -4.86 2.88
CA ASN A 106 9.09 -6.03 3.72
C ASN A 106 7.66 -6.32 4.15
N VAL A 107 6.93 -7.03 3.29
CA VAL A 107 5.66 -7.63 3.62
C VAL A 107 6.05 -8.69 4.61
N ALA A 108 6.18 -8.30 5.87
CA ALA A 108 6.06 -9.23 6.96
C ALA A 108 4.69 -9.84 6.74
N THR A 109 4.66 -11.01 6.12
CA THR A 109 3.51 -11.90 6.06
C THR A 109 3.24 -12.34 7.48
N LYS A 110 2.74 -11.42 8.31
CA LYS A 110 1.92 -11.82 9.45
C LYS A 110 0.75 -12.51 8.78
N VAL A 111 0.76 -13.85 8.84
CA VAL A 111 -0.37 -14.69 8.49
C VAL A 111 -1.52 -14.22 9.36
N GLN A 112 -2.28 -13.26 8.85
CA GLN A 112 -3.48 -12.79 9.49
C GLN A 112 -4.47 -13.94 9.35
N PRO A 113 -5.12 -14.38 10.45
CA PRO A 113 -6.17 -15.39 10.33
C PRO A 113 -7.18 -14.91 9.29
N SER A 114 -7.64 -15.83 8.45
CA SER A 114 -8.64 -15.54 7.43
C SER A 114 -9.74 -14.67 8.03
N LYS A 115 -9.93 -13.46 7.48
CA LYS A 115 -10.92 -12.49 7.98
C LYS A 115 -12.32 -13.13 8.08
N THR A 116 -12.57 -14.15 7.28
CA THR A 116 -13.79 -14.96 7.29
C THR A 116 -13.98 -15.71 8.61
N VAL A 117 -12.96 -16.42 9.12
CA VAL A 117 -13.06 -17.24 10.34
C VAL A 117 -13.26 -16.36 11.57
N SER A 118 -12.48 -15.29 11.69
CA SER A 118 -12.60 -14.34 12.82
C SER A 118 -13.97 -13.64 12.83
N THR A 119 -14.49 -13.25 11.67
CA THR A 119 -15.81 -12.63 11.56
C THR A 119 -16.93 -13.61 11.93
N ILE A 120 -16.86 -14.86 11.46
CA ILE A 120 -17.84 -15.90 11.79
C ILE A 120 -17.85 -16.16 13.29
N MET A 121 -16.68 -16.39 13.91
CA MET A 121 -16.52 -16.60 15.36
C MET A 121 -17.11 -15.46 16.19
N THR A 122 -16.88 -14.21 15.76
CA THR A 122 -17.37 -13.04 16.49
C THR A 122 -18.89 -12.94 16.44
N LYS A 123 -19.51 -13.27 15.29
CA LYS A 123 -20.98 -13.28 15.14
C LYS A 123 -21.62 -14.41 15.94
N THR A 124 -21.08 -15.63 15.83
CA THR A 124 -21.61 -16.79 16.57
C THR A 124 -21.45 -16.61 18.08
N SER A 125 -20.33 -16.07 18.56
CA SER A 125 -20.12 -15.77 19.98
C SER A 125 -21.15 -14.77 20.52
N LYS A 126 -21.44 -13.69 19.78
CA LYS A 126 -22.45 -12.70 20.19
C LYS A 126 -23.84 -13.31 20.28
N GLU A 127 -24.24 -14.09 19.28
CA GLU A 127 -25.56 -14.74 19.28
C GLU A 127 -25.68 -15.79 20.39
N LEU A 128 -24.63 -16.59 20.60
CA LEU A 128 -24.57 -17.57 21.67
C LEU A 128 -24.68 -16.90 23.06
N THR A 129 -23.93 -15.81 23.28
CA THR A 129 -23.98 -15.05 24.54
C THR A 129 -25.37 -14.48 24.79
N LYS A 130 -26.04 -13.99 23.73
CA LYS A 130 -27.41 -13.49 23.81
C LYS A 130 -28.40 -14.59 24.20
N LYS A 131 -28.29 -15.79 23.60
CA LYS A 131 -29.15 -16.94 23.91
C LYS A 131 -28.89 -17.49 25.32
N LEU A 132 -27.64 -17.53 25.76
CA LEU A 132 -27.27 -17.93 27.11
C LEU A 132 -27.79 -16.98 28.20
N ARG A 133 -27.90 -15.68 27.90
CA ARG A 133 -28.54 -14.70 28.80
C ARG A 133 -30.05 -14.91 28.91
N GLN A 134 -30.70 -15.37 27.85
CA GLN A 134 -32.15 -15.62 27.83
C GLN A 134 -32.53 -16.93 28.53
N ARG A 135 -31.73 -17.99 28.34
CA ARG A 135 -31.92 -19.28 29.00
C ARG A 135 -30.56 -19.84 29.45
N PRO A 136 -30.21 -19.72 30.74
CA PRO A 136 -28.91 -20.16 31.24
C PRO A 136 -28.75 -21.68 31.13
N VAL A 137 -27.49 -22.14 31.06
CA VAL A 137 -27.12 -23.56 30.87
C VAL A 137 -27.69 -24.48 31.97
N THR A 138 -27.96 -23.93 33.16
CA THR A 138 -28.58 -24.66 34.26
C THR A 138 -29.99 -25.15 33.93
N ALA A 139 -30.72 -24.42 33.08
CA ALA A 139 -32.09 -24.74 32.65
C ALA A 139 -32.15 -25.67 31.42
N TRP A 140 -31.01 -26.22 30.98
CA TRP A 140 -30.94 -27.09 29.81
C TRP A 140 -31.10 -28.56 30.22
N THR A 141 -31.75 -29.35 29.36
CA THR A 141 -31.84 -30.79 29.53
C THR A 141 -30.48 -31.46 29.34
N VAL A 142 -30.35 -32.70 29.81
CA VAL A 142 -29.10 -33.47 29.69
C VAL A 142 -28.75 -33.71 28.22
N GLU A 143 -29.75 -33.94 27.37
CA GLU A 143 -29.61 -34.13 25.93
C GLU A 143 -29.16 -32.84 25.21
N GLU A 144 -29.72 -31.68 25.58
CA GLU A 144 -29.31 -30.37 25.05
C GLU A 144 -27.83 -30.09 25.39
N LYS A 145 -27.40 -30.42 26.62
CA LYS A 145 -26.00 -30.24 27.07
C LYS A 145 -25.04 -31.14 26.29
N GLU A 146 -25.39 -32.40 26.06
CA GLU A 146 -24.55 -33.33 25.30
C GLU A 146 -24.45 -32.93 23.82
N ASN A 147 -25.55 -32.51 23.19
CA ASN A 147 -25.52 -32.01 21.81
C ASN A 147 -24.68 -30.72 21.67
N PHE A 148 -24.76 -29.84 22.65
CA PHE A 148 -23.93 -28.63 22.68
C PHE A 148 -22.44 -28.95 22.86
N LYS A 149 -22.11 -29.89 23.75
CA LYS A 149 -20.73 -30.37 23.95
C LYS A 149 -20.13 -30.98 22.67
N ARG A 150 -20.91 -31.78 21.93
CA ARG A 150 -20.51 -32.29 20.60
C ARG A 150 -20.25 -31.18 19.60
N SER A 151 -21.11 -30.16 19.58
CA SER A 151 -20.97 -29.00 18.69
C SER A 151 -19.73 -28.15 19.00
N LEU A 152 -19.26 -28.16 20.26
CA LEU A 152 -18.05 -27.46 20.69
C LEU A 152 -16.75 -28.27 20.49
N ALA A 153 -16.83 -29.56 20.15
CA ALA A 153 -15.65 -30.42 20.02
C ALA A 153 -14.60 -29.90 19.01
N PRO A 154 -14.96 -29.40 17.81
CA PRO A 154 -13.99 -28.86 16.87
C PRO A 154 -13.25 -27.63 17.40
N TYR A 155 -13.92 -26.82 18.23
CA TYR A 155 -13.34 -25.62 18.83
C TYR A 155 -12.33 -25.96 19.92
N LEU A 156 -12.61 -27.00 20.71
CA LEU A 156 -11.70 -27.51 21.73
C LEU A 156 -10.42 -28.10 21.12
N GLN A 157 -10.53 -28.74 19.95
CA GLN A 157 -9.38 -29.25 19.22
C GLN A 157 -8.46 -28.11 18.76
N ILE A 158 -9.02 -27.07 18.13
CA ILE A 158 -8.25 -25.88 17.71
C ILE A 158 -7.56 -25.23 18.92
N LEU A 159 -8.22 -25.17 20.07
CA LEU A 159 -7.65 -24.56 21.27
C LEU A 159 -6.45 -25.35 21.81
N LYS A 160 -6.52 -26.69 21.77
CA LYS A 160 -5.39 -27.56 22.17
C LYS A 160 -4.20 -27.40 21.24
N GLU A 161 -4.43 -27.42 19.93
CA GLU A 161 -3.38 -27.23 18.91
C GLU A 161 -2.73 -25.83 18.98
N SER A 162 -3.40 -24.84 19.57
CA SER A 162 -2.84 -23.49 19.77
C SER A 162 -2.02 -23.30 21.05
N GLN A 163 -2.04 -24.28 21.97
CA GLN A 163 -1.30 -24.26 23.24
C GLN A 163 -0.03 -25.13 23.22
N GLU A 164 0.18 -25.90 22.15
CA GLU A 164 1.45 -26.59 21.81
C GLU A 164 2.35 -25.68 20.97
#